data_AF-A0A0F7N0R0-F1
#
_entry.id   AF-A0A0F7N0R0-F1
#
_cell.length_a   1.000
_cell.length_b   1.000
_cell.length_c   1.000
_cell.angle_alpha   90.00
_cell.angle_beta   90.00
_cell.angle_gamma   90.00
#
_symmetry.space_group_name_H-M   'P 1'
#
loop_
_entity.id
_entity.type
_entity.pdbx_description
1 polymer ?
#
loop_
_entity_poly.entity_id
_entity_poly.type
_entity_poly.pdbx_seq_one_letter_code
_entity_poly.pdbx_strand_id
1 'polypeptide(L)'
;MVAAQSSGEDSAACSRFGQHVLAATDWRAPSGDWYLLAAGSRDVRDLEATGDVTATAEGPTLAERAANGVRARVTGRVEGGGSLATGR
;
A
#
# COMPACT_ATOMS: atom_id res chain seq x y z
N MET A 1 -13.18 -9.53 -5.24
CA MET A 1 -12.11 -10.44 -4.78
C MET A 1 -11.05 -9.58 -4.14
N VAL A 2 -10.82 -9.70 -2.83
CA VAL A 2 -9.80 -8.96 -2.08
C VAL A 2 -8.57 -9.87 -2.01
N ALA A 3 -7.44 -9.45 -2.57
CA ALA A 3 -6.20 -10.23 -2.45
C ALA A 3 -5.44 -9.89 -1.16
N ALA A 4 -4.57 -10.82 -0.78
CA ALA A 4 -3.98 -10.95 0.55
C ALA A 4 -3.20 -9.71 1.02
N GLN A 5 -3.27 -9.49 2.33
CA GLN A 5 -2.59 -8.42 3.05
C GLN A 5 -1.36 -9.03 3.71
N SER A 6 -0.17 -8.45 3.52
CA SER A 6 1.03 -8.87 4.27
C SER A 6 1.37 -7.80 5.30
N SER A 7 1.03 -8.07 6.56
CA SER A 7 1.80 -7.53 7.68
C SER A 7 3.07 -8.39 7.79
N GLY A 8 4.20 -7.90 8.28
CA GLY A 8 5.52 -8.56 8.20
C GLY A 8 5.64 -10.02 8.71
N GLU A 9 4.56 -10.61 9.21
CA GLU A 9 4.41 -11.98 9.69
C GLU A 9 3.62 -12.90 8.72
N ASP A 10 2.92 -12.36 7.71
CA ASP A 10 2.09 -13.14 6.78
C ASP A 10 2.92 -13.70 5.61
N SER A 11 3.41 -14.92 5.81
CA SER A 11 4.20 -15.67 4.82
C SER A 11 3.36 -16.26 3.68
N ALA A 12 2.02 -16.26 3.81
CA ALA A 12 1.10 -16.79 2.80
C ALA A 12 1.05 -15.90 1.53
N ALA A 13 1.28 -14.60 1.70
CA ALA A 13 1.47 -13.65 0.61
C ALA A 13 2.68 -13.96 -0.29
N CYS A 14 3.72 -14.66 0.21
CA CYS A 14 4.89 -15.04 -0.59
C CYS A 14 4.72 -16.35 -1.39
N SER A 15 3.50 -16.91 -1.43
CA SER A 15 3.22 -18.13 -2.19
C SER A 15 3.03 -17.85 -3.69
N ARG A 16 3.09 -18.91 -4.53
CA ARG A 16 2.84 -18.81 -5.98
C ARG A 16 1.46 -18.23 -6.36
N PHE A 17 0.52 -18.20 -5.42
CA PHE A 17 -0.82 -17.64 -5.60
C PHE A 17 -0.94 -16.20 -5.04
N GLY A 18 0.07 -15.72 -4.31
CA GLY A 18 0.17 -14.38 -3.71
C GLY A 18 1.04 -13.41 -4.52
N GLN A 19 1.06 -13.52 -5.84
CA GLN A 19 1.92 -12.66 -6.68
C GLN A 19 1.54 -11.17 -6.67
N HIS A 20 0.33 -10.84 -6.19
CA HIS A 20 -0.18 -9.48 -6.09
C HIS A 20 -0.29 -9.10 -4.61
N VAL A 21 0.74 -8.41 -4.11
CA VAL A 21 0.85 -7.94 -2.73
C VAL A 21 0.80 -6.42 -2.71
N LEU A 22 0.19 -5.87 -1.67
CA LEU A 22 0.18 -4.46 -1.35
C LEU A 22 0.44 -4.30 0.14
N ALA A 23 1.37 -3.42 0.50
CA ALA A 23 1.64 -3.05 1.88
C ALA A 23 1.67 -1.52 2.02
N ALA A 24 1.31 -1.04 3.20
CA ALA A 24 1.44 0.37 3.58
C ALA A 24 1.96 0.47 5.01
N THR A 25 2.71 1.53 5.29
CA THR A 25 3.25 1.83 6.61
C THR A 25 3.35 3.35 6.79
N ASP A 26 3.24 3.80 8.03
CA ASP A 26 3.71 5.12 8.42
C ASP A 26 5.24 5.08 8.63
N TRP A 27 5.93 6.09 8.13
CA TRP A 27 7.38 6.18 8.23
C TRP A 27 7.83 7.61 8.52
N ARG A 28 8.88 7.74 9.34
CA ARG A 28 9.49 9.02 9.68
C ARG A 28 10.80 9.19 8.93
N ALA A 29 10.89 10.25 8.13
CA ALA A 29 12.12 10.64 7.46
C ALA A 29 13.18 11.14 8.46
N PRO A 30 14.48 11.06 8.12
CA PRO A 30 15.55 11.64 8.92
C PRO A 30 15.36 13.13 9.21
N SER A 31 14.72 13.86 8.29
CA SER A 31 14.35 15.27 8.44
C SER A 31 13.30 15.52 9.54
N GLY A 32 12.67 14.48 10.08
CA GLY A 32 11.65 14.55 11.11
C GLY A 32 10.21 14.51 10.58
N ASP A 33 10.03 14.67 9.26
CA ASP A 33 8.75 14.61 8.57
C ASP A 33 8.18 13.19 8.54
N TRP A 34 6.86 13.07 8.64
CA TRP A 34 6.14 11.80 8.56
C TRP A 34 5.51 11.61 7.18
N TYR A 35 5.49 10.36 6.74
CA TYR A 35 4.95 9.95 5.46
C TYR A 35 4.10 8.69 5.61
N LEU A 36 3.04 8.61 4.81
CA LEU A 36 2.45 7.33 4.43
C LEU A 36 3.25 6.79 3.24
N LEU A 37 3.85 5.62 3.42
CA LEU A 37 4.50 4.88 2.33
C LEU A 37 3.65 3.67 1.97
N ALA A 38 3.46 3.44 0.68
CA ALA A 38 2.86 2.21 0.19
C ALA A 38 3.63 1.64 -1.00
N ALA A 39 3.68 0.31 -1.06
CA ALA A 39 4.34 -0.42 -2.12
C ALA A 39 3.51 -1.64 -2.53
N GLY A 40 3.30 -1.76 -3.83
CA GLY A 40 2.66 -2.90 -4.48
C GLY A 40 3.66 -3.74 -5.28
N SER A 41 3.26 -4.96 -5.64
CA SER A 41 3.98 -5.78 -6.62
C SER A 41 4.05 -5.08 -7.99
N ARG A 42 4.96 -5.53 -8.87
CA ARG A 42 5.20 -4.94 -10.21
C ARG A 42 3.96 -4.79 -11.09
N ASP A 43 2.94 -5.60 -10.85
CA ASP A 43 1.70 -5.60 -11.62
C ASP A 43 0.72 -4.51 -11.12
N VAL A 44 1.02 -3.84 -10.01
CA VAL A 44 0.21 -2.71 -9.51
C VAL A 44 0.49 -1.47 -10.36
N ARG A 45 -0.56 -0.95 -10.99
CA ARG A 45 -0.49 0.19 -11.92
C ARG A 45 -0.79 1.52 -11.29
N ASP A 46 -1.55 1.52 -10.21
CA ASP A 46 -1.89 2.73 -9.50
C ASP A 46 -2.25 2.40 -8.06
N LEU A 47 -2.02 3.40 -7.22
CA LEU A 47 -2.31 3.39 -5.80
C LEU A 47 -3.19 4.58 -5.45
N GLU A 48 -4.12 4.33 -4.54
CA GLU A 48 -4.98 5.35 -3.94
C GLU A 48 -4.98 5.18 -2.42
N ALA A 49 -4.59 6.23 -1.71
CA ALA A 49 -4.74 6.35 -0.27
C ALA A 49 -5.99 7.18 0.05
N THR A 50 -6.79 6.70 1.00
CA THR A 50 -7.98 7.40 1.51
C THR A 50 -8.04 7.31 3.04
N GLY A 51 -8.70 8.28 3.68
CA GLY A 51 -8.83 8.36 5.14
C GLY A 51 -8.31 9.68 5.66
N ASP A 52 -7.46 9.63 6.70
CA ASP A 52 -6.83 10.82 7.29
C ASP A 52 -5.88 11.54 6.30
N VAL A 53 -5.43 10.85 5.26
CA VAL A 53 -4.71 11.40 4.11
C VAL A 53 -5.33 10.87 2.82
N THR A 54 -5.39 11.73 1.79
CA THR A 54 -5.86 11.35 0.46
C THR A 54 -4.76 11.66 -0.55
N ALA A 55 -4.33 10.64 -1.29
CA ALA A 55 -3.32 10.77 -2.32
C ALA A 55 -3.46 9.67 -3.36
N THR A 56 -2.98 9.96 -4.56
CA THR A 56 -2.92 9.01 -5.66
C THR A 56 -1.51 8.98 -6.23
N ALA A 57 -1.09 7.82 -6.70
CA ALA A 57 0.17 7.65 -7.38
C ALA A 57 0.01 6.72 -8.58
N GLU A 58 0.63 7.10 -9.69
CA GLU A 58 0.81 6.21 -10.84
C GLU A 58 1.99 5.27 -10.57
N GLY A 59 1.80 3.98 -10.84
CA GLY A 59 2.78 2.93 -10.58
C GLY A 59 2.62 2.26 -9.21
N PRO A 60 3.60 1.42 -8.83
CA PRO A 60 3.48 0.52 -7.69
C PRO A 60 3.91 1.16 -6.35
N THR A 61 4.20 2.46 -6.29
CA THR A 61 4.71 3.11 -5.07
C THR A 61 4.05 4.45 -4.82
N LEU A 62 3.71 4.72 -3.56
CA LEU A 62 3.13 5.98 -3.10
C LEU A 62 3.91 6.48 -1.88
N ALA A 63 4.21 7.77 -1.86
CA ALA A 63 4.83 8.45 -0.73
C ALA A 63 4.14 9.80 -0.54
N GLU A 64 3.28 9.91 0.47
CA GLU A 64 2.52 11.13 0.76
C GLU A 64 2.88 11.64 2.15
N ARG A 65 2.99 12.96 2.32
CA ARG A 65 3.23 13.56 3.64
C ARG A 65 2.00 13.36 4.51
N ALA A 66 2.21 12.92 5.75
CA ALA A 66 1.13 12.63 6.67
C ALA A 66 1.50 13.03 8.10
N ALA A 67 0.51 13.07 8.99
CA ALA A 67 0.75 13.15 10.42
C ALA A 67 1.27 11.79 10.94
N ASN A 68 1.92 11.80 12.11
CA ASN A 68 2.25 10.57 12.81
C ASN A 68 0.98 9.78 13.18
N GLY A 69 1.00 8.46 12.99
CA GLY A 69 -0.15 7.60 13.31
C GLY A 69 -1.36 7.80 12.39
N VAL A 70 -1.13 8.18 11.14
CA VAL A 70 -2.18 8.37 10.13
C VAL A 70 -2.97 7.08 9.92
N ARG A 71 -4.31 7.17 9.92
CA ARG A 71 -5.17 6.05 9.54
C ARG A 71 -5.58 6.21 8.10
N ALA A 72 -4.95 5.44 7.23
CA ALA A 72 -5.18 5.48 5.80
C ALA A 72 -5.37 4.07 5.27
N ARG A 73 -6.40 3.91 4.44
CA ARG A 73 -6.58 2.71 3.63
C ARG A 73 -5.92 2.95 2.28
N VAL A 74 -5.02 2.06 1.90
CA VAL A 74 -4.42 2.09 0.57
C VAL A 74 -5.03 1.00 -0.28
N THR A 75 -5.45 1.36 -1.49
CA THR A 75 -5.97 0.46 -2.52
C THR A 75 -5.02 0.50 -3.70
N GLY A 76 -4.82 -0.63 -4.37
CA GLY A 76 -4.02 -0.70 -5.59
C GLY A 76 -4.74 -1.45 -6.70
N ARG A 77 -4.69 -0.95 -7.93
CA ARG A 77 -5.23 -1.67 -9.11
C ARG A 77 -4.13 -2.44 -9.82
N VAL A 78 -4.46 -3.63 -10.32
CA VAL A 78 -3.51 -4.58 -10.91
C VAL A 78 -3.70 -4.70 -12.43
N GLU A 79 -2.60 -4.88 -13.15
CA GLU A 79 -2.53 -5.37 -14.53
C GLU A 79 -3.47 -6.59 -14.73
N GLY A 80 -4.27 -6.59 -15.79
CA GLY A 80 -5.23 -7.67 -16.05
C GLY A 80 -6.53 -7.58 -15.23
N GLY A 81 -6.67 -6.57 -14.38
CA GLY A 81 -7.87 -6.27 -13.60
C GLY A 81 -7.81 -6.81 -12.16
N GLY A 82 -8.70 -6.29 -11.32
CA GLY A 82 -8.73 -6.58 -9.88
C GLY A 82 -8.10 -5.47 -9.02
N SER A 83 -8.27 -5.60 -7.71
CA SER A 83 -7.85 -4.60 -6.73
C SER A 83 -7.32 -5.23 -5.45
N LEU A 84 -6.25 -4.65 -4.91
CA LEU A 84 -5.64 -4.94 -3.60
C LEU A 84 -6.05 -3.86 -2.61
N ALA A 85 -6.11 -4.18 -1.32
CA ALA A 85 -6.32 -3.17 -0.28
C ALA A 85 -5.57 -3.54 0.99
N THR A 86 -5.08 -2.54 1.72
CA THR A 86 -4.42 -2.72 3.02
C THR A 86 -5.43 -2.79 4.17
N GLY A 87 -4.99 -3.40 5.27
CA GLY A 87 -5.68 -3.41 6.54
C GLY A 87 -5.53 -2.04 7.20
N ARG A 88 -6.52 -1.67 8.02
CA ARG A 88 -6.62 -0.37 8.69
C ARG A 88 -5.33 0.05 9.40
#